data_AF-A0A7S4UEQ4-F1
#
_entry.id   AF-A0A7S4UEQ4-F1
#
_cell.length_a   1.000
_cell.length_b   1.000
_cell.length_c   1.000
_cell.angle_alpha   90.00
_cell.angle_beta   90.00
_cell.angle_gamma   90.00
#
_symmetry.space_group_name_H-M   'P 1'
#
loop_
_entity.id
_entity.type
_entity.pdbx_description
1 polymer ?
#
loop_
_entity_poly.entity_id
_entity_poly.type
_entity_poly.pdbx_seq_one_letter_code
_entity_poly.pdbx_strand_id
1 'polypeptide(L)'
;MQEEVQRLLSERRFDPSITPQLEAYVDEQIKGGYTDLDANLALLRFYQYNPATANSEVVCKILVKALMQMPATDFMLCMYLVPGAVKEQKIEVLKQLSDKLETCQFKEYWADMADEKNASVANGIPGFHEAIRQYIVGVISVNTFGLL
;
A
#
# COMPACT_ATOMS: atom_id res chain seq x y z
N MET A 1 17.62 -4.39 -9.70
CA MET A 1 17.27 -3.22 -8.86
C MET A 1 17.05 -3.57 -7.39
N GLN A 2 16.40 -4.69 -7.03
CA GLN A 2 16.28 -5.14 -5.63
C GLN A 2 17.60 -5.10 -4.82
N GLU A 3 18.65 -5.77 -5.29
CA GLU A 3 19.95 -5.79 -4.60
C GLU A 3 20.63 -4.40 -4.55
N GLU A 4 20.37 -3.56 -5.55
CA GLU A 4 20.92 -2.21 -5.66
C GLU A 4 20.25 -1.27 -4.66
N VAL A 5 18.92 -1.37 -4.51
CA VAL A 5 18.15 -0.63 -3.50
C VAL A 5 18.54 -1.05 -2.09
N GLN A 6 18.75 -2.35 -1.86
CA GLN A 6 19.23 -2.85 -0.55
C GLN A 6 20.64 -2.31 -0.23
N ARG A 7 21.54 -2.26 -1.21
CA ARG A 7 22.85 -1.61 -1.04
C ARG A 7 22.72 -0.11 -0.75
N LEU A 8 21.89 0.61 -1.50
CA LEU A 8 21.65 2.03 -1.31
C LEU A 8 21.07 2.34 0.08
N LEU A 9 20.12 1.53 0.56
CA LEU A 9 19.56 1.64 1.90
C LEU A 9 20.58 1.30 3.00
N SER A 10 21.55 0.45 2.72
CA SER A 10 22.64 0.12 3.66
C SER A 10 23.72 1.20 3.73
N GLU A 11 24.08 1.82 2.59
CA GLU A 11 25.18 2.77 2.49
C GLU A 11 24.73 4.23 2.71
N ARG A 12 23.50 4.56 2.30
CA ARG A 12 22.98 5.93 2.21
C ARG A 12 21.60 6.10 2.84
N ARG A 13 21.33 5.35 3.92
CA ARG A 13 20.03 5.27 4.60
C ARG A 13 19.35 6.60 4.97
N PHE A 14 20.08 7.70 5.03
CA PHE A 14 19.58 9.02 5.42
C PHE A 14 19.80 10.10 4.35
N ASP A 15 20.28 9.71 3.17
CA ASP A 15 20.55 10.64 2.07
C ASP A 15 19.26 10.86 1.25
N PRO A 16 18.65 12.06 1.27
CA PRO A 16 17.41 12.32 0.53
C PRO A 16 17.60 12.22 -0.99
N SER A 17 18.84 12.21 -1.51
CA SER A 17 19.11 12.05 -2.95
C SER A 17 18.70 10.68 -3.50
N ILE A 18 18.47 9.68 -2.64
CA ILE A 18 18.00 8.35 -3.06
C ILE A 18 16.48 8.29 -3.29
N THR A 19 15.74 9.32 -2.87
CA THR A 19 14.27 9.38 -2.98
C THR A 19 13.77 9.08 -4.40
N PRO A 20 14.30 9.68 -5.48
CA PRO A 20 13.85 9.38 -6.85
C PRO A 20 14.10 7.93 -7.28
N GLN A 21 15.16 7.30 -6.76
CA GLN A 21 15.48 5.90 -7.05
C GLN A 21 14.50 4.97 -6.35
N LEU A 22 14.13 5.30 -5.11
CA LEU A 22 13.10 4.57 -4.36
C LEU A 22 11.71 4.72 -5.00
N GLU A 23 11.37 5.91 -5.50
CA GLU A 23 10.11 6.14 -6.26
C GLU A 23 10.06 5.27 -7.53
N ALA A 24 11.13 5.26 -8.32
CA ALA A 24 11.22 4.41 -9.51
C ALA A 24 11.15 2.91 -9.15
N TYR A 25 11.71 2.52 -8.01
CA TYR A 25 11.64 1.15 -7.51
C TYR A 25 10.22 0.75 -7.08
N VAL A 26 9.40 1.68 -6.58
CA VAL A 26 7.97 1.41 -6.34
C VAL A 26 7.23 1.11 -7.65
N ASP A 27 7.52 1.85 -8.72
CA ASP A 27 6.91 1.56 -10.04
C ASP A 27 7.36 0.19 -10.59
N GLU A 28 8.61 -0.20 -10.36
CA GLU A 28 9.09 -1.54 -10.71
C GLU A 28 8.40 -2.63 -9.87
N GLN A 29 8.21 -2.43 -8.57
CA GLN A 29 7.45 -3.33 -7.70
C GLN A 29 6.03 -3.56 -8.22
N ILE A 30 5.37 -2.53 -8.77
CA ILE A 30 4.04 -2.65 -9.36
C ILE A 30 4.09 -3.49 -10.63
N LYS A 31 5.03 -3.21 -11.54
CA LYS A 31 5.20 -3.95 -12.80
C LYS A 31 5.60 -5.40 -12.59
N GLY A 32 6.47 -5.65 -11.61
CA GLY A 32 6.99 -6.98 -11.27
C GLY A 32 6.09 -7.79 -10.34
N GLY A 33 5.01 -7.21 -9.81
CA GLY A 33 4.05 -7.93 -8.96
C GLY A 33 4.59 -8.33 -7.58
N TYR A 34 5.71 -7.76 -7.12
CA TYR A 34 6.30 -8.03 -5.80
C TYR A 34 6.28 -6.79 -4.90
N THR A 35 6.42 -6.96 -3.60
CA THR A 35 6.44 -5.87 -2.61
C THR A 35 7.70 -5.95 -1.77
N ASP A 36 8.40 -4.84 -1.60
CA ASP A 36 9.53 -4.70 -0.69
C ASP A 36 9.16 -3.69 0.41
N LEU A 37 8.72 -4.22 1.56
CA LEU A 37 8.21 -3.40 2.66
C LEU A 37 9.29 -2.48 3.23
N ASP A 38 10.52 -2.96 3.38
CA ASP A 38 11.60 -2.18 3.99
C ASP A 38 11.94 -0.95 3.14
N ALA A 39 11.99 -1.11 1.82
CA ALA A 39 12.19 0.00 0.90
C ALA A 39 11.03 1.00 0.93
N ASN A 40 9.79 0.50 0.99
CA ASN A 40 8.58 1.33 1.06
C ASN A 40 8.51 2.12 2.37
N LEU A 41 8.82 1.49 3.51
CA LEU A 41 8.87 2.16 4.81
C LEU A 41 10.00 3.20 4.87
N ALA A 42 11.15 2.92 4.25
CA ALA A 42 12.24 3.89 4.16
C ALA A 42 11.79 5.13 3.38
N LEU A 43 11.13 4.96 2.23
CA LEU A 43 10.61 6.06 1.42
C LEU A 43 9.56 6.89 2.19
N LEU A 44 8.61 6.25 2.86
CA LEU A 44 7.62 6.96 3.68
C LEU A 44 8.27 7.74 4.83
N ARG A 45 9.30 7.18 5.48
CA ARG A 45 10.08 7.90 6.50
C ARG A 45 10.78 9.14 5.93
N PHE A 46 11.35 9.07 4.72
CA PHE A 46 11.94 10.25 4.08
C PHE A 46 10.92 11.35 3.85
N TYR A 47 9.73 11.01 3.38
CA TYR A 47 8.62 11.95 3.24
C TYR A 47 8.16 12.51 4.59
N GLN A 48 8.21 11.72 5.67
CA GLN A 48 7.88 12.18 7.02
C GLN A 48 8.84 13.26 7.50
N TYR A 49 10.14 13.12 7.22
CA TYR A 49 11.15 14.15 7.54
C TYR A 49 11.08 15.36 6.61
N ASN A 50 10.73 15.15 5.33
CA ASN A 50 10.68 16.20 4.31
C ASN A 50 9.33 16.19 3.58
N PRO A 51 8.25 16.72 4.19
CA PRO A 51 6.91 16.67 3.60
C PRO A 51 6.81 17.46 2.28
N ALA A 52 7.69 18.42 2.04
CA ALA A 52 7.72 19.22 0.80
C ALA A 52 8.13 18.41 -0.43
N THR A 53 8.86 17.30 -0.26
CA THR A 53 9.28 16.42 -1.36
C THR A 53 8.36 15.20 -1.49
N ALA A 54 7.27 15.14 -0.72
CA ALA A 54 6.37 13.99 -0.71
C ALA A 54 5.54 13.92 -1.99
N ASN A 55 5.66 12.81 -2.72
CA ASN A 55 4.84 12.52 -3.87
C ASN A 55 3.58 11.74 -3.44
N SER A 56 2.42 12.39 -3.49
CA SER A 56 1.16 11.79 -3.06
C SER A 56 0.77 10.56 -3.89
N GLU A 57 1.15 10.50 -5.17
CA GLU A 57 0.87 9.36 -6.04
C GLU A 57 1.67 8.12 -5.61
N VAL A 58 2.96 8.30 -5.29
CA VAL A 58 3.82 7.21 -4.82
C VAL A 58 3.36 6.71 -3.45
N VAL A 59 2.94 7.61 -2.55
CA VAL A 59 2.34 7.23 -1.27
C VAL A 59 1.09 6.37 -1.50
N CYS A 60 0.19 6.77 -2.41
CA CYS A 60 -1.00 5.99 -2.73
C CYS A 60 -0.63 4.60 -3.26
N LYS A 61 0.35 4.50 -4.16
CA LYS A 61 0.85 3.23 -4.70
C LYS A 61 1.35 2.28 -3.60
N ILE A 62 2.14 2.80 -2.67
CA ILE A 62 2.66 2.03 -1.52
C ILE A 62 1.50 1.52 -0.65
N LEU A 63 0.54 2.39 -0.34
CA LEU A 63 -0.62 2.03 0.48
C LEU A 63 -1.49 0.96 -0.18
N VAL A 64 -1.74 1.07 -1.49
CA VAL A 64 -2.48 0.04 -2.23
C VAL A 64 -1.73 -1.29 -2.21
N LYS A 65 -0.41 -1.28 -2.44
CA LYS A 65 0.39 -2.51 -2.36
C LYS A 65 0.39 -3.12 -0.95
N ALA A 66 0.45 -2.30 0.10
CA ALA A 66 0.34 -2.77 1.48
C ALA A 66 -1.04 -3.40 1.75
N LEU A 67 -2.12 -2.80 1.23
CA LEU A 67 -3.47 -3.35 1.34
C LEU A 67 -3.61 -4.71 0.61
N MET A 68 -2.90 -4.91 -0.49
CA MET A 68 -2.87 -6.20 -1.20
C MET A 68 -2.13 -7.31 -0.43
N GLN A 69 -1.37 -6.98 0.62
CA GLN A 69 -0.66 -7.98 1.44
C GLN A 69 -1.47 -8.43 2.66
N MET A 70 -2.75 -8.05 2.78
CA MET A 70 -3.62 -8.56 3.84
C MET A 70 -3.59 -10.09 3.90
N PRO A 71 -3.47 -10.72 5.09
CA PRO A 71 -3.73 -10.17 6.43
C PRO A 71 -2.55 -9.43 7.11
N ALA A 72 -1.43 -9.17 6.43
CA ALA A 72 -0.32 -8.44 7.04
C ALA A 72 -0.75 -7.05 7.54
N THR A 73 -0.20 -6.61 8.69
CA THR A 73 -0.49 -5.30 9.30
C THR A 73 0.29 -4.14 8.67
N ASP A 74 0.90 -4.38 7.52
CA ASP A 74 1.76 -3.45 6.79
C ASP A 74 1.02 -2.15 6.41
N PHE A 75 -0.28 -2.24 6.13
CA PHE A 75 -1.10 -1.08 5.76
C PHE A 75 -1.15 -0.03 6.88
N MET A 76 -1.42 -0.44 8.13
CA MET A 76 -1.45 0.47 9.28
C MET A 76 -0.08 1.11 9.55
N LEU A 77 1.00 0.33 9.41
CA LEU A 77 2.36 0.83 9.57
C LEU A 77 2.68 1.91 8.53
N CYS A 78 2.36 1.65 7.27
CA CYS A 78 2.53 2.62 6.19
C CYS A 78 1.70 3.89 6.45
N MET A 79 0.43 3.76 6.87
CA MET A 79 -0.43 4.90 7.20
C MET A 79 0.13 5.79 8.31
N TYR A 80 0.77 5.21 9.34
CA TYR A 80 1.38 5.99 10.42
C TYR A 80 2.57 6.85 9.96
N LEU A 81 3.26 6.42 8.90
CA LEU A 81 4.41 7.13 8.34
C LEU A 81 4.01 8.19 7.29
N VAL A 82 2.75 8.22 6.84
CA VAL A 82 2.28 9.22 5.89
C VAL A 82 2.32 10.60 6.55
N PRO A 83 3.00 11.60 5.95
CA PRO A 83 3.01 12.95 6.49
C PRO A 83 1.62 13.57 6.45
N GLY A 84 1.18 14.22 7.53
CA GLY A 84 -0.13 14.90 7.58
C GLY A 84 -0.31 16.05 6.57
N ALA A 85 0.77 16.49 5.92
CA ALA A 85 0.74 17.43 4.81
C ALA A 85 0.21 16.81 3.51
N VAL A 86 0.32 15.49 3.35
CA VAL A 86 -0.18 14.75 2.19
C VAL A 86 -1.66 14.44 2.42
N LYS A 87 -2.53 15.36 1.99
CA LYS A 87 -3.99 15.20 2.07
C LYS A 87 -4.54 14.88 0.69
N GLU A 88 -4.52 13.60 0.35
CA GLU A 88 -5.10 13.10 -0.89
C GLU A 88 -6.39 12.33 -0.57
N GLN A 89 -7.47 12.62 -1.29
CA GLN A 89 -8.76 11.95 -1.08
C GLN A 89 -8.65 10.43 -1.23
N LYS A 90 -7.75 9.97 -2.10
CA LYS A 90 -7.47 8.55 -2.32
C LYS A 90 -6.96 7.83 -1.06
N ILE A 91 -6.16 8.52 -0.23
CA ILE A 91 -5.62 7.94 1.01
C ILE A 91 -6.75 7.70 2.02
N GLU A 92 -7.70 8.63 2.11
CA GLU A 92 -8.87 8.47 2.97
C GLU A 92 -9.77 7.33 2.51
N VAL A 93 -10.01 7.21 1.21
CA VAL A 93 -10.75 6.08 0.62
C VAL A 93 -10.03 4.76 0.92
N LEU A 94 -8.71 4.67 0.74
CA LEU A 94 -7.93 3.47 1.05
C LEU A 94 -8.04 3.07 2.52
N LYS A 95 -8.04 4.05 3.43
CA LYS A 95 -8.25 3.80 4.86
C LYS A 95 -9.63 3.22 5.12
N GLN A 96 -10.69 3.84 4.58
CA GLN A 96 -12.07 3.35 4.74
C GLN A 96 -12.23 1.93 4.18
N LEU A 97 -11.61 1.65 3.03
CA LEU A 97 -11.60 0.31 2.43
C LEU A 97 -10.87 -0.71 3.31
N SER A 98 -9.72 -0.35 3.89
CA SER A 98 -9.00 -1.19 4.86
C SER A 98 -9.86 -1.51 6.08
N ASP A 99 -10.49 -0.49 6.68
CA ASP A 99 -11.34 -0.65 7.86
C ASP A 99 -12.51 -1.62 7.57
N LYS A 100 -13.12 -1.53 6.38
CA LYS A 100 -14.18 -2.46 5.93
C LYS A 100 -13.67 -3.89 5.74
N LEU A 101 -12.46 -4.07 5.22
CA LEU A 101 -11.84 -5.39 5.05
C LEU A 101 -11.46 -6.03 6.39
N GLU A 102 -10.98 -5.25 7.35
CA GLU A 102 -10.66 -5.72 8.70
C GLU A 102 -11.91 -6.07 9.50
N THR A 103 -12.97 -5.27 9.36
CA THR A 103 -14.28 -5.52 10.02
C THR A 103 -15.16 -6.54 9.28
N CYS A 104 -14.61 -7.22 8.25
CA CYS A 104 -15.31 -8.23 7.45
C CYS A 104 -16.60 -7.74 6.76
N GLN A 105 -16.73 -6.43 6.52
CA GLN A 105 -17.88 -5.82 5.84
C GLN A 105 -17.75 -5.92 4.31
N PHE A 106 -17.59 -7.15 3.80
CA PHE A 106 -17.26 -7.38 2.39
C PHE A 106 -18.33 -6.88 1.42
N LYS A 107 -19.61 -6.94 1.80
CA LYS A 107 -20.71 -6.44 0.94
C LYS A 107 -20.61 -4.94 0.71
N GLU A 108 -20.34 -4.18 1.76
CA GLU A 108 -20.18 -2.73 1.70
C GLU A 108 -18.89 -2.36 0.98
N TYR A 109 -17.81 -3.11 1.20
CA TYR A 109 -16.56 -2.93 0.44
C TYR A 109 -16.78 -3.02 -1.08
N TRP A 110 -17.50 -4.06 -1.55
CA TRP A 110 -17.76 -4.21 -2.99
C TRP A 110 -18.72 -3.15 -3.54
N ALA A 111 -19.65 -2.66 -2.73
CA ALA A 111 -20.53 -1.55 -3.11
C ALA A 111 -19.73 -0.25 -3.28
N ASP A 112 -18.84 0.08 -2.34
CA ASP A 112 -17.97 1.24 -2.42
C ASP A 112 -17.02 1.17 -3.63
N MET A 113 -16.49 -0.02 -3.93
CA MET A 113 -15.61 -0.24 -5.09
C MET A 113 -16.36 -0.20 -6.43
N ALA A 114 -17.70 -0.26 -6.43
CA ALA A 114 -18.49 -0.08 -7.64
C ALA A 114 -18.55 1.40 -8.08
N ASP A 115 -18.32 2.34 -7.15
CA ASP A 115 -18.20 3.76 -7.48
C ASP A 115 -16.88 4.04 -8.20
N GLU A 116 -16.96 4.62 -9.40
CA GLU A 116 -15.80 4.90 -10.27
C GLU A 116 -14.74 5.79 -9.58
N LYS A 117 -15.18 6.69 -8.69
CA LYS A 117 -14.30 7.54 -7.89
C LYS A 117 -13.42 6.75 -6.94
N ASN A 118 -13.98 5.73 -6.30
CA ASN A 118 -13.26 4.88 -5.36
C ASN A 118 -12.42 3.84 -6.11
N ALA A 119 -12.94 3.28 -7.20
CA ALA A 119 -12.20 2.39 -8.08
C ALA A 119 -10.91 3.04 -8.62
N SER A 120 -10.87 4.37 -8.72
CA SER A 120 -9.67 5.12 -9.14
C SER A 120 -8.43 4.90 -8.26
N VAL A 121 -8.58 4.42 -7.02
CA VAL A 121 -7.45 4.09 -6.14
C VAL A 121 -6.70 2.84 -6.60
N ALA A 122 -7.37 1.94 -7.31
CA ALA A 122 -6.79 0.71 -7.84
C ALA A 122 -6.26 0.86 -9.28
N ASN A 123 -6.48 2.02 -9.91
CA ASN A 123 -6.04 2.26 -11.28
C ASN A 123 -4.51 2.21 -11.39
N GLY A 124 -4.01 1.37 -12.30
CA GLY A 124 -2.58 1.23 -12.57
C GLY A 124 -1.87 0.17 -11.73
N ILE A 125 -2.56 -0.53 -10.82
CA ILE A 125 -1.97 -1.62 -10.03
C ILE A 125 -2.60 -2.95 -10.44
N PRO A 126 -1.88 -3.80 -11.20
CA PRO A 126 -2.39 -5.08 -11.65
C PRO A 126 -2.59 -6.02 -10.46
N GLY A 127 -3.67 -6.81 -10.49
CA GLY A 127 -3.93 -7.84 -9.48
C GLY A 127 -4.54 -7.34 -8.16
N PHE A 128 -4.87 -6.05 -8.03
CA PHE A 128 -5.50 -5.51 -6.81
C PHE A 128 -6.75 -6.28 -6.39
N HIS A 129 -7.74 -6.37 -7.27
CA HIS A 129 -8.99 -7.09 -6.99
C HIS A 129 -8.80 -8.59 -6.75
N GLU A 130 -7.75 -9.19 -7.30
CA GLU A 130 -7.46 -10.61 -7.09
C GLU A 130 -6.87 -10.82 -5.69
N ALA A 131 -5.90 -10.01 -5.28
CA ALA A 131 -5.32 -10.06 -3.94
C ALA A 131 -6.40 -9.91 -2.84
N ILE A 132 -7.30 -8.93 -3.00
CA ILE A 132 -8.40 -8.74 -2.05
C ILE A 132 -9.38 -9.93 -2.06
N ARG A 133 -9.70 -10.50 -3.23
CA ARG A 133 -10.54 -11.71 -3.31
C ARG A 133 -9.91 -12.90 -2.60
N GLN A 134 -8.62 -13.13 -2.80
CA GLN A 134 -7.88 -14.20 -2.13
C GLN A 134 -7.91 -14.04 -0.61
N TYR A 135 -7.73 -12.81 -0.12
CA TYR A 135 -7.88 -12.50 1.31
C TYR A 135 -9.29 -12.82 1.83
N ILE A 136 -10.34 -12.34 1.16
CA ILE A 136 -11.75 -12.58 1.55
C ILE A 136 -12.07 -14.08 1.58
N VAL A 137 -11.66 -14.83 0.54
CA VAL A 137 -11.84 -16.28 0.47
C VAL A 137 -11.08 -16.98 1.61
N GLY A 138 -9.86 -16.54 1.92
CA GLY A 138 -9.08 -17.03 3.05
C GLY A 138 -9.81 -16.84 4.38
N VAL A 139 -10.31 -15.62 4.65
CA VAL A 139 -11.06 -15.29 5.87
C VAL A 139 -12.34 -16.12 5.99
N ILE A 140 -13.12 -16.24 4.91
CA ILE A 140 -14.35 -17.04 4.91
C ILE A 140 -14.03 -18.52 5.14
N SER A 141 -12.98 -19.04 4.51
CA SER A 141 -12.60 -20.46 4.62
C SER A 141 -12.19 -20.81 6.05
N VAL A 142 -11.36 -19.98 6.68
CA VAL A 142 -10.90 -20.18 8.06
C VAL A 142 -12.06 -20.07 9.05
N ASN A 143 -12.88 -19.03 8.94
CA ASN A 143 -13.96 -18.78 9.90
C ASN A 143 -15.17 -19.71 9.73
N THR A 144 -15.44 -20.17 8.51
CA THR A 144 -16.65 -20.99 8.23
C THR A 144 -16.39 -22.48 8.43
N PHE A 145 -15.18 -22.96 8.13
CA PHE A 145 -14.84 -24.39 8.21
C PHE A 145 -13.95 -24.77 9.40
N GLY A 146 -13.33 -23.81 10.10
CA GLY A 146 -12.54 -24.08 11.31
C GLY A 146 -13.36 -24.31 12.59
N LEU A 147 -14.69 -24.12 12.51
CA LEU A 147 -15.63 -24.28 13.63
C LEU A 147 -16.57 -25.50 13.48
N LEU A 148 -16.36 -26.34 12.46
CA LEU A 148 -17.01 -27.65 12.27
C LEU A 148 -16.01 -28.78 12.52
#